data_AF-A0A840UJX4-F1
#
_entry.id   AF-A0A840UJX4-F1
#
_cell.length_a   1.000
_cell.length_b   1.000
_cell.length_c   1.000
_cell.angle_alpha   90.00
_cell.angle_beta   90.00
_cell.angle_gamma   90.00
#
_symmetry.space_group_name_H-M   'P 1'
#
loop_
_entity.id
_entity.type
_entity.pdbx_description
1 polymer ?
#
loop_
_entity_poly.entity_id
_entity_poly.type
_entity_poly.pdbx_seq_one_letter_code
_entity_poly.pdbx_strand_id
1 'polypeptide(L)'
;MDSITLQSPVTVKAKVTEKFKTDMLFNLKREIEKIDAEVSHIDKDMKQLLAEENNDMQRVSAMLQRMEEEKHKRLSYKENLNHKIADTEGLEIGAEVVQGTLQRLIEIKVGDMMPEIMNTELLVEDGKIIEMRA
;
A
#
# COMPACT_ATOMS: atom_id res chain seq x y z
N MET A 1 26.44 27.28 -20.25
CA MET A 1 25.59 26.09 -20.17
C MET A 1 24.83 26.26 -18.89
N ASP A 2 23.65 26.88 -18.95
CA ASP A 2 23.09 27.57 -17.77
C ASP A 2 21.75 26.98 -17.34
N SER A 3 21.51 25.71 -17.66
CA SER A 3 20.39 24.94 -17.14
C SER A 3 20.80 23.53 -16.76
N ILE A 4 20.13 22.99 -15.74
CA ILE A 4 20.31 21.62 -15.24
C ILE A 4 18.93 20.98 -15.18
N THR A 5 18.82 19.72 -15.58
CA THR A 5 17.59 18.93 -15.37
C THR A 5 17.65 18.24 -14.02
N LEU A 6 16.59 18.40 -13.21
CA LEU A 6 16.47 17.85 -11.87
C LEU A 6 15.19 17.02 -11.76
N GLN A 7 15.22 15.99 -10.92
CA GLN A 7 14.03 15.22 -10.54
C GLN A 7 13.40 15.85 -9.30
N SER A 8 12.14 16.25 -9.40
CA SER A 8 11.37 16.80 -8.29
C SER A 8 10.19 15.91 -7.94
N PRO A 9 9.89 15.69 -6.65
CA PRO A 9 8.66 15.01 -6.26
C PRO A 9 7.43 15.88 -6.59
N VAL A 10 6.31 15.21 -6.86
CA VAL A 10 4.98 15.79 -7.00
C VAL A 10 4.04 14.98 -6.11
N THR A 11 3.45 15.61 -5.11
CA THR A 11 2.53 14.93 -4.19
C THR A 11 1.16 14.79 -4.85
N VAL A 12 0.64 13.57 -4.91
CA VAL A 12 -0.71 13.32 -5.43
C VAL A 12 -1.67 13.16 -4.26
N LYS A 13 -2.65 14.06 -4.19
CA LYS A 13 -3.78 14.01 -3.27
C LYS A 13 -5.02 13.56 -4.03
N ALA A 14 -5.83 12.70 -3.43
CA ALA A 14 -7.15 12.38 -3.91
C ALA A 14 -8.20 13.10 -3.06
N LYS A 15 -9.21 13.66 -3.72
CA LYS A 15 -10.42 14.12 -3.07
C LYS A 15 -11.29 12.90 -2.79
N VAL A 16 -11.74 12.78 -1.55
CA VAL A 16 -12.58 11.67 -1.10
C VAL A 16 -13.98 11.84 -1.70
N THR A 17 -14.32 10.95 -2.62
CA THR A 17 -15.67 10.79 -3.18
C THR A 17 -16.26 9.45 -2.73
N GLU A 18 -17.56 9.25 -2.95
CA GLU A 18 -18.21 7.95 -2.71
C GLU A 18 -17.58 6.83 -3.55
N LYS A 19 -17.26 7.15 -4.82
CA LYS A 19 -16.58 6.21 -5.72
C LYS A 19 -15.18 5.88 -5.21
N PHE A 20 -14.40 6.88 -4.81
CA PHE A 20 -13.07 6.69 -4.22
C PHE A 20 -13.12 5.76 -3.01
N LYS A 21 -14.04 6.00 -2.07
CA LYS A 21 -14.21 5.14 -0.88
C LYS A 21 -14.58 3.71 -1.28
N THR A 22 -15.52 3.56 -2.22
CA THR A 22 -15.97 2.25 -2.69
C THR A 22 -14.83 1.47 -3.35
N ASP A 23 -14.07 2.12 -4.23
CA ASP A 23 -12.94 1.50 -4.94
C ASP A 23 -11.81 1.13 -3.97
N MET A 24 -11.50 2.01 -3.00
CA MET A 24 -10.49 1.75 -1.98
C MET A 24 -10.88 0.58 -1.07
N LEU A 25 -12.12 0.56 -0.57
CA LEU A 25 -12.65 -0.54 0.24
C LEU A 25 -12.70 -1.85 -0.54
N PHE A 26 -13.08 -1.81 -1.81
CA PHE A 26 -13.07 -2.99 -2.68
C PHE A 26 -11.67 -3.58 -2.81
N ASN A 27 -10.66 -2.73 -3.06
CA ASN A 27 -9.27 -3.17 -3.18
C ASN A 27 -8.72 -3.75 -1.86
N LEU A 28 -8.99 -3.09 -0.73
CA LEU A 28 -8.56 -3.57 0.59
C LEU A 28 -9.20 -4.92 0.93
N LYS A 29 -10.52 -5.08 0.70
CA LYS A 29 -11.22 -6.37 0.93
C LYS A 29 -10.66 -7.48 0.05
N ARG A 30 -10.39 -7.20 -1.23
CA ARG A 30 -9.77 -8.18 -2.14
C ARG A 30 -8.36 -8.57 -1.70
N GLU A 31 -7.61 -7.66 -1.10
CA GLU A 31 -6.27 -7.98 -0.56
C GLU A 31 -6.37 -8.89 0.67
N ILE A 32 -7.33 -8.63 1.57
CA ILE A 32 -7.63 -9.52 2.71
C ILE A 32 -8.02 -10.92 2.22
N GLU A 33 -8.89 -11.04 1.20
CA GLU A 33 -9.28 -12.34 0.65
C GLU A 33 -8.08 -13.15 0.14
N LYS A 34 -7.09 -12.48 -0.47
CA LYS A 34 -5.84 -13.14 -0.91
C LYS A 34 -5.04 -13.66 0.29
N ILE A 35 -4.88 -12.83 1.32
CA ILE A 35 -4.17 -13.23 2.54
C ILE A 35 -4.86 -14.41 3.22
N ASP A 36 -6.20 -14.41 3.26
CA ASP A 36 -6.97 -15.52 3.83
C ASP A 36 -6.77 -16.82 3.06
N ALA A 37 -6.68 -16.75 1.72
CA ALA A 37 -6.33 -17.91 0.91
C ALA A 37 -4.90 -18.40 1.19
N GLU A 38 -3.92 -17.50 1.33
CA GLU A 38 -2.54 -17.83 1.68
C GLU A 38 -2.45 -18.49 3.06
N VAL A 39 -3.11 -17.93 4.08
CA VAL A 39 -3.16 -18.51 5.43
C VAL A 39 -3.81 -19.89 5.40
N SER A 40 -4.90 -20.07 4.65
CA SER A 40 -5.55 -21.37 4.51
C SER A 40 -4.65 -22.41 3.84
N HIS A 41 -3.79 -22.00 2.90
CA HIS A 41 -2.82 -22.87 2.28
C HIS A 41 -1.75 -23.32 3.29
N ILE A 42 -1.18 -22.38 4.05
CA ILE A 42 -0.20 -22.67 5.11
C ILE A 42 -0.80 -23.65 6.13
N ASP A 43 -2.06 -23.46 6.53
CA ASP A 43 -2.75 -24.35 7.47
C ASP A 43 -2.90 -25.79 6.94
N LYS A 44 -3.15 -25.95 5.64
CA LYS A 44 -3.23 -27.28 5.01
C LYS A 44 -1.87 -27.94 4.97
N ASP A 45 -0.84 -27.19 4.60
CA ASP A 45 0.53 -27.70 4.51
C ASP A 45 1.05 -28.13 5.89
N MET A 46 0.76 -27.36 6.95
CA MET A 46 1.10 -27.74 8.33
C MET A 46 0.41 -29.04 8.75
N LYS A 47 -0.88 -29.20 8.43
CA LYS A 47 -1.63 -30.44 8.72
C LYS A 47 -1.07 -31.64 7.97
N GLN A 48 -0.66 -31.45 6.71
CA GLN A 48 -0.06 -32.51 5.92
C GLN A 48 1.28 -32.95 6.51
N LEU A 49 2.15 -31.99 6.87
CA LEU A 49 3.44 -32.29 7.52
C LEU A 49 3.30 -33.08 8.83
N LEU A 50 2.24 -32.83 9.59
CA LEU A 50 1.94 -33.57 10.83
C LEU A 50 1.39 -34.98 10.56
N ALA A 51 0.71 -35.19 9.44
CA ALA A 51 0.13 -36.47 9.06
C ALA A 51 1.14 -37.41 8.39
N GLU A 52 2.25 -36.87 7.86
CA GLU A 52 3.34 -37.65 7.30
C GLU A 52 4.16 -38.33 8.41
N GLU A 53 4.26 -39.67 8.37
CA GLU A 53 5.16 -40.42 9.25
C GLU A 53 6.62 -40.12 8.91
N ASN A 54 7.18 -39.13 9.58
CA ASN A 54 8.57 -38.70 9.43
C ASN A 54 9.42 -39.19 10.61
N ASN A 55 10.49 -39.93 10.30
CA ASN A 55 11.44 -40.42 11.30
C ASN A 55 12.29 -39.31 11.95
N ASP A 56 12.24 -38.08 11.42
CA ASP A 56 13.07 -36.95 11.82
C ASP A 56 12.24 -35.83 12.46
N MET A 57 11.76 -36.10 13.67
CA MET A 57 10.80 -35.26 14.41
C MET A 57 11.32 -33.84 14.68
N GLN A 58 12.65 -33.66 14.80
CA GLN A 58 13.27 -32.35 14.98
C GLN A 58 13.15 -31.48 13.72
N ARG A 59 13.31 -32.09 12.54
CA ARG A 59 13.18 -31.38 11.27
C ARG A 59 11.75 -30.93 11.01
N VAL A 60 10.77 -31.78 11.31
CA VAL A 60 9.34 -31.45 11.21
C VAL A 60 8.98 -30.30 12.15
N SER A 61 9.42 -30.35 13.41
CA SER A 61 9.17 -29.28 14.38
C SER A 61 9.73 -27.92 13.93
N ALA A 62 10.97 -27.89 13.41
CA ALA A 62 11.57 -26.67 12.91
C ALA A 62 10.84 -26.09 11.68
N MET A 63 10.29 -26.96 10.82
CA MET A 63 9.51 -26.53 9.66
C MET A 63 8.16 -25.94 10.08
N LEU A 64 7.46 -26.58 11.01
CA LEU A 64 6.20 -26.09 11.56
C LEU A 64 6.38 -24.71 12.21
N GLN A 65 7.43 -24.51 13.01
CA GLN A 65 7.69 -23.22 13.63
C GLN A 65 7.85 -22.10 12.59
N ARG A 66 8.58 -22.34 11.49
CA ARG A 66 8.74 -21.34 10.41
C ARG A 66 7.41 -21.01 9.75
N MET A 67 6.57 -22.02 9.50
CA MET A 67 5.24 -21.83 8.91
C MET A 67 4.30 -21.07 9.85
N GLU A 68 4.37 -21.33 11.16
CA GLU A 68 3.64 -20.59 12.19
C GLU A 68 4.05 -19.11 12.22
N GLU A 69 5.36 -18.82 12.13
CA GLU A 69 5.89 -17.46 12.05
C GLU A 69 5.43 -16.74 10.78
N GLU A 70 5.45 -17.42 9.62
CA GLU A 70 4.93 -16.87 8.37
C GLU A 70 3.44 -16.57 8.47
N LYS A 71 2.65 -17.54 8.95
CA LYS A 71 1.21 -17.36 9.20
C LYS A 71 0.95 -16.15 10.10
N HIS A 72 1.68 -16.01 11.20
CA HIS A 72 1.54 -14.87 12.11
C HIS A 72 1.83 -13.54 11.40
N LYS A 73 2.87 -13.46 10.56
CA LYS A 73 3.15 -12.26 9.76
C LYS A 73 1.98 -11.90 8.82
N ARG A 74 1.36 -12.90 8.18
CA ARG A 74 0.20 -12.69 7.30
C ARG A 74 -1.03 -12.21 8.08
N LEU A 75 -1.29 -12.79 9.25
CA LEU A 75 -2.39 -12.37 10.12
C LEU A 75 -2.21 -10.93 10.63
N SER A 76 -1.00 -10.57 11.07
CA SER A 76 -0.71 -9.19 11.48
C SER A 76 -0.87 -8.21 10.30
N TYR A 77 -0.48 -8.60 9.09
CA TYR A 77 -0.72 -7.78 7.89
C TYR A 77 -2.23 -7.62 7.60
N LYS A 78 -3.02 -8.69 7.76
CA LYS A 78 -4.49 -8.64 7.66
C LYS A 78 -5.10 -7.69 8.68
N GLU A 79 -4.62 -7.68 9.93
CA GLU A 79 -5.07 -6.72 10.95
C GLU A 79 -4.80 -5.28 10.53
N ASN A 80 -3.61 -5.00 10.00
CA ASN A 80 -3.28 -3.68 9.46
C ASN A 80 -4.22 -3.26 8.31
N LEU A 81 -4.61 -4.19 7.43
CA LEU A 81 -5.59 -3.91 6.37
C LEU A 81 -6.99 -3.64 6.93
N ASN A 82 -7.41 -4.35 7.98
CA ASN A 82 -8.68 -4.08 8.67
C ASN A 82 -8.69 -2.68 9.31
N HIS A 83 -7.58 -2.26 9.91
CA HIS A 83 -7.45 -0.88 10.41
C HIS A 83 -7.58 0.14 9.27
N LYS A 84 -6.91 -0.09 8.13
CA LYS A 84 -7.07 0.78 6.94
C LYS A 84 -8.51 0.81 6.42
N ILE A 85 -9.25 -0.28 6.49
CA ILE A 85 -10.68 -0.31 6.14
C ILE A 85 -11.46 0.61 7.06
N ALA A 86 -11.28 0.50 8.38
CA ALA A 86 -11.96 1.35 9.36
C ALA A 86 -11.61 2.84 9.14
N ASP A 87 -10.34 3.16 8.88
CA ASP A 87 -9.89 4.51 8.56
C ASP A 87 -10.56 5.03 7.28
N THR A 88 -10.64 4.18 6.24
CA THR A 88 -11.28 4.52 4.96
C THR A 88 -12.78 4.76 5.14
N GLU A 89 -13.46 3.95 5.93
CA GLU A 89 -14.88 4.13 6.26
C GLU A 89 -15.11 5.47 6.99
N GLY A 90 -14.18 5.88 7.85
CA GLY A 90 -14.20 7.15 8.57
C GLY A 90 -13.85 8.39 7.75
N LEU A 91 -13.38 8.26 6.50
CA LEU A 91 -13.04 9.42 5.67
C LEU A 91 -14.29 10.26 5.35
N GLU A 92 -14.19 11.56 5.58
CA GLU A 92 -15.21 12.54 5.22
C GLU A 92 -15.19 12.81 3.71
N ILE A 93 -16.37 12.86 3.09
CA ILE A 93 -16.51 13.22 1.67
C ILE A 93 -16.01 14.66 1.47
N GLY A 94 -15.16 14.84 0.46
CA GLY A 94 -14.52 16.12 0.14
C GLY A 94 -13.17 16.34 0.83
N ALA A 95 -12.77 15.49 1.78
CA ALA A 95 -11.43 15.54 2.36
C ALA A 95 -10.35 15.24 1.30
N GLU A 96 -9.12 15.71 1.54
CA GLU A 96 -7.97 15.41 0.69
C GLU A 96 -7.05 14.40 1.37
N VAL A 97 -6.80 13.28 0.71
CA VAL A 97 -5.92 12.21 1.20
C VAL A 97 -4.70 12.06 0.30
N VAL A 98 -3.51 11.98 0.88
CA VAL A 98 -2.28 11.74 0.10
C VAL A 98 -2.29 10.30 -0.42
N GLN A 99 -2.27 10.14 -1.74
CA GLN A 99 -2.18 8.83 -2.42
C GLN A 99 -0.73 8.39 -2.67
N GLY A 100 0.20 9.35 -2.72
CA GLY A 100 1.61 9.06 -2.91
C GLY A 100 2.37 10.23 -3.52
N THR A 101 3.58 9.94 -4.00
CA THR A 101 4.42 10.91 -4.70
C THR A 101 4.83 10.36 -6.06
N LEU A 102 4.80 11.21 -7.08
CA LEU A 102 5.34 10.96 -8.40
C LEU A 102 6.65 11.75 -8.56
N GLN A 103 7.48 11.36 -9.53
CA GLN A 103 8.65 12.14 -9.90
C GLN A 103 8.40 12.85 -11.22
N ARG A 104 8.73 14.14 -11.27
CA ARG A 104 8.78 14.92 -12.51
C ARG A 104 10.22 15.31 -12.82
N LEU A 105 10.54 15.43 -14.10
CA LEU A 105 11.76 16.08 -14.56
C LEU A 105 11.45 17.55 -14.81
N ILE A 106 12.30 18.42 -14.28
CA ILE A 106 12.23 19.87 -14.47
C ILE A 106 13.57 20.38 -14.93
N GLU A 107 13.56 21.42 -15.75
CA GLU A 107 14.76 22.15 -16.11
C GLU A 107 14.82 23.41 -15.25
N ILE A 108 15.96 23.62 -14.58
CA ILE A 108 16.20 24.77 -13.70
C ILE A 108 17.38 25.57 -14.22
N LYS A 109 17.38 26.89 -13.98
CA LYS A 109 18.45 27.82 -14.35
C LYS A 109 18.81 28.74 -13.18
N VAL A 110 19.94 29.42 -13.30
CA VAL A 110 20.38 30.41 -12.30
C VAL A 110 19.32 31.52 -12.18
N GLY A 111 18.78 31.70 -10.97
CA GLY A 111 17.73 32.67 -10.66
C GLY A 111 16.36 32.07 -10.35
N ASP A 112 16.15 30.77 -10.58
CA ASP A 112 14.90 30.10 -10.22
C ASP A 112 14.79 29.90 -8.69
N MET A 113 13.56 29.94 -8.16
CA MET A 113 13.29 29.78 -6.74
C MET A 113 13.00 28.33 -6.37
N MET A 114 13.88 27.73 -5.55
CA MET A 114 13.80 26.33 -5.16
C MET A 114 12.48 25.91 -4.46
N PRO A 115 11.82 26.74 -3.61
CA PRO A 115 10.56 26.34 -2.97
C PRO A 115 9.39 26.10 -3.94
N GLU A 116 9.27 26.91 -5.00
CA GLU A 116 8.23 26.79 -6.03
C GLU A 116 8.44 25.54 -6.90
N ILE A 117 9.69 25.09 -6.95
CA ILE A 117 10.10 23.89 -7.66
C ILE A 117 9.71 22.61 -6.89
N MET A 118 9.77 22.61 -5.56
CA MET A 118 9.63 21.40 -4.74
C MET A 118 8.21 21.13 -4.23
N ASN A 119 7.34 22.14 -4.12
CA ASN A 119 6.05 22.03 -3.43
C ASN A 119 4.86 21.75 -4.36
N THR A 120 5.07 21.03 -5.46
CA THR A 120 3.98 20.76 -6.39
C THR A 120 3.07 19.63 -5.89
N GLU A 121 1.77 19.92 -5.83
CA GLU A 121 0.71 18.98 -5.50
C GLU A 121 -0.30 18.87 -6.64
N LEU A 122 -0.83 17.66 -6.85
CA LEU A 122 -1.95 17.39 -7.75
C LEU A 122 -3.14 16.93 -6.92
N LEU A 123 -4.28 17.60 -7.08
CA LEU A 123 -5.54 17.11 -6.54
C LEU A 123 -6.29 16.34 -7.61
N VAL A 124 -6.67 15.11 -7.29
CA VAL A 124 -7.33 14.18 -8.20
C VAL A 124 -8.71 13.80 -7.65
N GLU A 125 -9.73 13.83 -8.50
CA GLU A 125 -11.08 13.35 -8.21
C GLU A 125 -11.44 12.25 -9.21
N ASP A 126 -11.68 11.03 -8.73
CA ASP A 126 -12.05 9.86 -9.55
C ASP A 126 -11.17 9.61 -10.79
N GLY A 127 -9.86 9.86 -10.64
CA GLY A 127 -8.85 9.70 -11.69
C GLY A 127 -8.66 10.92 -12.60
N LYS A 128 -9.37 12.03 -12.35
CA LYS A 128 -9.20 13.30 -13.07
C LYS A 128 -8.43 14.30 -12.21
N ILE A 129 -7.41 14.94 -12.77
CA ILE A 129 -6.74 16.07 -12.12
C ILE A 129 -7.71 17.25 -12.11
N ILE A 130 -8.08 17.73 -10.92
CA ILE A 130 -9.00 18.87 -10.73
C ILE A 130 -8.27 20.14 -10.29
N GLU A 131 -7.08 20.01 -9.70
CA GLU A 131 -6.28 21.16 -9.26
C GLU A 131 -4.78 20.83 -9.34
N MET A 132 -3.97 21.83 -9.69
CA MET A 132 -2.50 21.78 -9.62
C MET A 132 -2.05 22.93 -8.74
N ARG A 133 -1.32 22.62 -7.66
CA ARG A 133 -0.76 23.59 -6.73
C ARG A 133 0.75 23.53 -6.88
N ALA A 134 1.42 24.65 -7.11
CA ALA A 134 2.87 24.74 -7.28
C ALA A 134 3.42 25.95 -6.53
#